data_AF-A0A952TST6-F1
#
_entry.id   AF-A0A952TST6-F1
#
_cell.length_a   1.000
_cell.length_b   1.000
_cell.length_c   1.000
_cell.angle_alpha   90.00
_cell.angle_beta   90.00
_cell.angle_gamma   90.00
#
_symmetry.space_group_name_H-M   'P 1'
#
loop_
_entity.id
_entity.type
_entity.pdbx_description
1 polymer ?
#
loop_
_entity_poly.entity_id
_entity_poly.type
_entity_poly.pdbx_seq_one_letter_code
_entity_poly.pdbx_strand_id
1 'polypeptide(L)' 'KDLHPRHRWTRLEIASFCASTPSTVIKALAQLEEKGLISQKGREIEIRDRKALLSLHEKDQK' A
#
# COMPACT_ATOMS: atom_id res chain seq x y z
N LYS A 1 7.56 -16.85 -3.97
CA LYS A 1 8.11 -16.34 -5.25
C LYS A 1 7.48 -14.99 -5.49
N ASP A 2 8.14 -13.91 -5.07
CA ASP A 2 7.69 -12.53 -5.30
C ASP A 2 7.79 -12.23 -6.80
N LEU A 3 6.65 -12.37 -7.50
CA LEU A 3 6.55 -11.95 -8.89
C LEU A 3 6.67 -10.42 -8.93
N HIS A 4 7.79 -9.95 -9.44
CA HIS A 4 8.14 -8.54 -9.70
C HIS A 4 8.60 -7.69 -8.50
N PRO A 5 9.80 -7.95 -7.93
CA PRO A 5 10.37 -7.16 -6.82
C PRO A 5 10.71 -5.70 -7.17
N ARG A 6 10.53 -5.27 -8.43
CA ARG A 6 10.84 -3.92 -8.93
C ARG A 6 9.69 -3.29 -9.73
N HIS A 7 8.49 -3.87 -9.73
CA HIS A 7 7.40 -3.27 -10.48
C HIS A 7 6.99 -1.95 -9.81
N ARG A 8 7.21 -0.84 -10.51
CA ARG A 8 6.87 0.50 -10.05
C ARG A 8 5.41 0.77 -10.37
N TRP A 9 4.53 0.21 -9.54
CA TRP A 9 3.09 0.42 -9.65
C TRP A 9 2.75 1.91 -9.64
N THR A 10 2.10 2.39 -10.69
CA THR A 10 1.53 3.73 -10.67
C THR A 10 0.33 3.75 -9.72
N ARG A 11 0.02 4.93 -9.16
CA ARG A 11 -1.17 5.11 -8.32
C ARG A 11 -2.47 4.82 -9.07
N LEU A 12 -2.46 5.00 -10.40
CA LEU A 12 -3.59 4.64 -11.27
C LEU A 12 -3.77 3.11 -11.37
N GLU A 13 -2.69 2.35 -11.55
CA GLU A 13 -2.75 0.88 -11.60
C GLU A 13 -3.22 0.30 -10.27
N ILE A 14 -2.71 0.82 -9.14
CA ILE A 14 -3.17 0.40 -7.80
C ILE A 14 -4.66 0.72 -7.63
N ALA A 15 -5.09 1.91 -8.05
CA ALA A 15 -6.50 2.31 -7.99
C ALA A 15 -7.38 1.39 -8.84
N SER A 16 -6.96 1.08 -10.07
CA SER A 16 -7.67 0.16 -10.96
C SER A 16 -7.75 -1.25 -10.36
N PHE A 17 -6.68 -1.73 -9.73
CA PHE A 17 -6.64 -3.04 -9.10
C PHE A 17 -7.54 -3.12 -7.86
N CYS A 18 -7.56 -2.07 -7.04
CA CYS A 18 -8.37 -1.99 -5.84
C CYS A 18 -9.81 -1.49 -6.07
N ALA A 19 -10.26 -1.34 -7.33
CA ALA A 19 -11.53 -0.73 -7.69
C ALA A 19 -11.78 0.60 -6.93
N SER A 20 -10.73 1.43 -6.85
CA SER A 20 -10.72 2.70 -6.11
C SER A 20 -10.26 3.85 -7.01
N THR A 21 -10.09 5.05 -6.44
CA THR A 21 -9.57 6.22 -7.15
C THR A 21 -8.11 6.49 -6.78
N PRO A 22 -7.32 7.11 -7.67
CA PRO A 22 -5.93 7.46 -7.35
C PRO A 22 -5.79 8.33 -6.10
N SER A 23 -6.75 9.22 -5.85
CA SER A 23 -6.78 10.09 -4.66
C SER A 23 -6.99 9.29 -3.37
N THR A 24 -7.88 8.29 -3.37
CA THR A 24 -8.07 7.39 -2.24
C THR A 24 -6.82 6.55 -1.97
N VAL A 25 -6.18 6.02 -3.03
CA VAL A 25 -4.93 5.27 -2.90
C VAL A 25 -3.81 6.13 -2.32
N ILE A 26 -3.64 7.36 -2.80
CA ILE A 26 -2.63 8.28 -2.26
C ILE A 26 -2.86 8.53 -0.77
N LYS A 27 -4.12 8.80 -0.36
CA LYS A 27 -4.47 9.00 1.05
C LYS A 27 -4.18 7.76 1.90
N ALA A 28 -4.58 6.58 1.43
CA ALA A 28 -4.34 5.33 2.13
C ALA A 28 -2.84 5.05 2.30
N LEU A 29 -2.04 5.21 1.25
CA LEU A 29 -0.59 5.01 1.33
C LEU A 29 0.07 6.03 2.26
N ALA A 30 -0.35 7.30 2.24
CA ALA A 30 0.15 8.31 3.17
C ALA A 30 -0.15 7.94 4.63
N GLN A 31 -1.37 7.45 4.93
CA GLN A 31 -1.72 6.99 6.27
C GLN A 31 -0.90 5.77 6.72
N LEU A 32 -0.63 4.83 5.81
CA LEU A 32 0.20 3.67 6.11
C LEU A 32 1.67 4.05 6.34
N GLU A 33 2.17 5.06 5.61
CA GLU A 33 3.51 5.61 5.80
C GLU A 33 3.64 6.38 7.12
N GLU A 34 2.65 7.20 7.48
CA GLU A 34 2.59 7.91 8.76
C GLU A 34 2.61 6.94 9.96
N LYS A 35 1.94 5.79 9.80
CA LYS A 35 1.95 4.69 10.80
C LYS A 35 3.27 3.91 10.83
N GLY A 36 4.25 4.24 9.97
CA GLY A 36 5.54 3.57 9.87
C GLY A 36 5.47 2.17 9.27
N LEU A 37 4.36 1.80 8.62
CA LEU A 37 4.11 0.44 8.11
C LEU A 37 4.73 0.22 6.73
N ILE A 38 4.77 1.29 5.93
CA ILE A 38 5.41 1.33 4.62
C ILE A 38 6.28 2.58 4.49
N SER A 39 7.12 2.62 3.46
CA SER A 39 7.83 3.82 3.05
C SER A 39 7.70 4.00 1.54
N GLN A 40 7.38 5.21 1.10
CA GLN A 40 7.22 5.57 -0.30
C GLN A 40 8.50 6.26 -0.80
N LYS A 41 9.11 5.70 -1.86
CA LYS A 41 10.23 6.32 -2.58
C LYS A 41 9.80 6.59 -4.02
N GLY A 42 9.05 7.67 -4.20
CA GLY A 42 8.41 7.99 -5.47
C GLY A 42 7.38 6.93 -5.87
N ARG A 43 7.67 6.14 -6.91
CA ARG A 43 6.79 5.04 -7.37
C ARG A 43 7.08 3.70 -6.68
N GLU A 44 8.15 3.62 -5.90
CA GLU A 44 8.50 2.41 -5.15
C GLU A 44 7.82 2.45 -3.76
N ILE A 45 7.29 1.30 -3.33
CA ILE A 45 6.67 1.11 -2.02
C ILE A 45 7.45 0.01 -1.31
N GLU A 46 8.12 0.37 -0.21
CA GLU A 46 8.89 -0.53 0.64
C GLU A 46 8.04 -0.91 1.86
N ILE A 47 7.83 -2.20 2.08
CA ILE A 47 7.09 -2.69 3.25
C ILE A 47 8.05 -2.72 4.45
N ARG A 48 7.75 -1.94 5.50
CA ARG A 48 8.55 -1.89 6.73
C ARG A 48 8.11 -2.94 7.73
N ASP A 49 6.79 -3.07 7.95
CA ASP A 49 6.22 -4.06 8.86
C ASP A 49 5.05 -4.80 8.21
N ARG A 50 5.38 -5.95 7.60
CA ARG A 50 4.39 -6.82 6.94
C ARG A 50 3.38 -7.40 7.92
N LYS A 51 3.79 -7.72 9.15
CA LYS A 51 2.92 -8.36 10.13
C LYS A 51 1.84 -7.38 10.59
N ALA A 52 2.23 -6.15 10.91
CA ALA A 52 1.30 -5.11 11.30
C ALA A 52 0.33 -4.73 10.16
N LEU A 53 0.79 -4.73 8.89
CA LEU A 53 -0.10 -4.52 7.73
C LEU A 53 -1.18 -5.60 7.61
N LEU A 54 -0.82 -6.88 7.77
CA LEU A 54 -1.79 -7.97 7.69
C LEU A 54 -2.80 -7.92 8.84
N SER A 55 -2.37 -7.52 10.04
CA SER A 55 -3.25 -7.36 11.20
C SER A 55 -4.20 -6.17 11.11
N LEU A 56 -4.01 -5.21 10.20
CA LEU A 56 -4.99 -4.14 9.97
C LEU A 56 -6.27 -4.68 9.33
N HIS A 57 -6.18 -5.73 8.52
CA HIS A 57 -7.34 -6.34 7.87
C HIS A 57 -8.31 -6.99 8.87
N GLU A 58 -7.80 -7.54 9.96
CA GLU A 58 -8.62 -8.23 10.98
C GLU A 58 -9.39 -7.28 11.90
N LYS A 59 -8.99 -6.00 11.98
CA LYS A 59 -9.61 -5.02 12.90
C LYS A 59 -10.87 -4.35 12.34
N ASP A 60 -11.08 -4.38 11.03
CA ASP A 60 -12.21 -3.71 10.36
C ASP A 60 -13.44 -4.63 10.15
N GLN A 61 -13.31 -5.93 10.43
CA GLN A 61 -14.36 -6.94 10.30
C GLN A 61 -15.13 -7.21 11.63
N LYS A 62 -15.04 -6.30 12.61
CA LYS A 62 -15.64 -6.50 13.94
C LYS A 62 -16.61 -5.40 14.33
#